data_AF-A0A8J8GQA6-F1
#
_entry.id   AF-A0A8J8GQA6-F1
#
_cell.length_a   1.000
_cell.length_b   1.000
_cell.length_c   1.000
_cell.angle_alpha   90.00
_cell.angle_beta   90.00
_cell.angle_gamma   90.00
#
_symmetry.space_group_name_H-M   'P 1'
#
loop_
_entity.id
_entity.type
_entity.pdbx_description
1 polymer ?
#
loop_
_entity_poly.entity_id
_entity_poly.type
_entity_poly.pdbx_seq_one_letter_code
_entity_poly.pdbx_strand_id
1 'polypeptide(L)' 'MLTNREPTETDGLKQFLVQCEGCSFEHAADDRDEAMAIGTDHQRETRHEVVALEVPPALRRA' A
#
# COMPACT_ATOMS: atom_id res chain seq x y z
N MET A 1 -18.39 10.53 30.26
CA MET A 1 -18.02 9.58 29.19
C MET A 1 -17.27 10.39 28.15
N LEU A 2 -15.94 10.28 28.12
CA LEU A 2 -15.08 10.97 27.17
C LEU A 2 -15.05 10.11 25.91
N THR A 3 -15.64 10.60 24.83
CA THR A 3 -15.53 10.00 23.51
C THR A 3 -14.11 10.23 23.03
N ASN A 4 -13.19 9.37 23.48
CA ASN A 4 -11.90 9.19 22.84
C ASN A 4 -12.19 8.56 21.47
N ARG A 5 -12.51 9.40 20.48
CA ARG A 5 -12.15 9.11 19.10
C ARG A 5 -10.65 9.29 19.03
N GLU A 6 -9.94 8.25 19.45
CA GLU A 6 -8.55 8.08 19.10
C GLU A 6 -8.56 7.94 17.57
N PRO A 7 -7.99 8.87 16.78
CA PRO A 7 -7.63 8.51 15.42
C PRO A 7 -6.68 7.34 15.60
N THR A 8 -7.11 6.18 15.11
CA THR A 8 -6.44 4.89 15.21
C THR A 8 -4.94 5.10 15.21
N GLU A 9 -4.31 4.70 16.31
CA GLU A 9 -2.88 4.76 16.57
C GLU A 9 -2.10 4.69 15.26
N THR A 10 -1.47 5.81 14.89
CA THR A 10 -0.45 5.88 13.84
C THR A 10 0.84 5.27 14.39
N ASP A 11 0.75 4.06 14.92
CA ASP A 11 1.82 3.26 15.50
C ASP A 11 1.88 1.98 14.68
N GLY A 12 2.57 2.02 13.53
CA GLY A 12 2.78 0.82 12.73
C GLY A 12 1.77 0.54 11.60
N LEU A 13 1.07 1.53 11.03
CA LEU A 13 0.27 1.32 9.81
C LEU A 13 1.20 0.81 8.69
N LYS A 14 1.16 -0.50 8.45
CA LYS A 14 1.89 -1.16 7.38
C LYS A 14 1.31 -0.65 6.06
N GLN A 15 2.04 0.23 5.39
CA GLN A 15 1.65 0.68 4.07
C GLN A 15 2.17 -0.32 3.04
N PHE A 16 1.44 -0.48 1.96
CA PHE A 16 1.81 -1.37 0.87
C PHE A 16 2.17 -0.52 -0.34
N LEU A 17 3.32 -0.77 -0.94
CA LEU A 17 3.72 -0.15 -2.19
C LEU A 17 3.58 -1.18 -3.31
N VAL A 18 2.65 -0.92 -4.22
CA VAL A 18 2.43 -1.70 -5.43
C VAL A 18 3.36 -1.14 -6.50
N GLN A 19 4.33 -1.92 -6.95
CA GLN A 19 5.24 -1.55 -8.01
C GLN A 19 5.14 -2.53 -9.17
N CYS A 20 5.16 -2.03 -10.40
CA CYS A 20 5.18 -2.84 -11.60
C CYS A 20 6.62 -3.01 -12.08
N GLU A 21 7.04 -4.24 -12.38
CA GLU A 21 8.38 -4.52 -12.93
C GLU A 21 8.43 -4.28 -14.45
N GLY A 22 7.27 -4.22 -15.11
CA GLY A 22 7.17 -4.03 -16.57
C GLY A 22 7.05 -2.57 -17.02
N CYS A 23 6.74 -1.64 -16.11
CA CYS A 23 6.59 -0.22 -16.40
C CYS A 23 6.79 0.64 -15.15
N SER A 24 6.87 1.95 -15.29
CA SER A 24 7.05 2.88 -14.17
C SER A 24 5.78 3.10 -13.33
N PHE A 25 4.93 2.09 -13.21
CA PHE A 25 3.72 2.15 -12.38
C PHE A 25 4.08 1.86 -10.92
N GLU A 26 3.74 2.80 -10.05
CA GLU A 26 3.93 2.68 -8.60
C GLU A 26 2.73 3.31 -7.88
N HIS A 27 2.14 2.59 -6.92
CA HIS A 27 1.00 3.07 -6.16
C HIS A 27 1.06 2.63 -4.70
N ALA A 28 0.94 3.58 -3.78
CA ALA A 28 0.85 3.31 -2.35
C ALA A 28 -0.60 3.04 -1.94
N ALA A 29 -0.80 2.00 -1.14
CA ALA A 29 -2.06 1.60 -0.56
C ALA A 29 -1.90 1.45 0.95
N ASP A 30 -2.94 1.79 1.70
CA ASP A 30 -2.93 1.70 3.16
C ASP A 30 -3.25 0.29 3.67
N ASP A 31 -3.83 -0.56 2.81
CA ASP A 31 -4.22 -1.93 3.12
C ASP A 31 -3.80 -2.93 2.02
N ARG A 32 -3.62 -4.20 2.42
CA ARG A 32 -3.25 -5.29 1.51
C ARG A 32 -4.32 -5.57 0.46
N ASP A 33 -5.59 -5.52 0.84
CA ASP A 33 -6.71 -5.77 -0.07
C ASP A 33 -6.75 -4.71 -1.19
N GLU A 34 -6.49 -3.45 -0.86
CA GLU A 34 -6.37 -2.38 -1.84
C GLU A 34 -5.15 -2.57 -2.73
N ALA A 35 -3.98 -2.89 -2.15
CA ALA A 35 -2.76 -3.21 -2.90
C ALA A 35 -2.97 -4.36 -3.90
N MET A 36 -3.67 -5.43 -3.48
CA MET A 36 -4.01 -6.54 -4.35
C MET A 36 -5.00 -6.15 -5.45
N ALA A 37 -6.00 -5.32 -5.15
CA ALA A 37 -6.95 -4.85 -6.14
C ALA A 37 -6.25 -4.04 -7.23
N ILE A 38 -5.41 -3.08 -6.84
CA ILE A 38 -4.60 -2.25 -7.75
C ILE A 38 -3.67 -3.13 -8.60
N GLY A 39 -2.94 -4.05 -7.96
CA GLY A 39 -1.99 -4.89 -8.68
C GLY A 39 -2.66 -5.87 -9.65
N THR A 40 -3.80 -6.44 -9.25
CA THR A 40 -4.59 -7.33 -10.09
C THR A 40 -5.20 -6.58 -11.28
N ASP A 41 -5.73 -5.39 -11.04
CA ASP A 41 -6.28 -4.54 -12.11
C ASP A 41 -5.20 -4.21 -13.14
N HIS A 42 -4.05 -3.70 -12.68
CA HIS A 42 -2.93 -3.35 -13.56
C HIS A 42 -2.36 -4.56 -14.31
N GLN A 43 -2.24 -5.72 -13.65
CA GLN A 43 -1.80 -6.96 -14.28
C GLN A 43 -2.78 -7.41 -15.38
N ARG A 44 -4.10 -7.26 -15.18
CA ARG A 44 -5.10 -7.56 -16.21
C ARG A 44 -5.01 -6.57 -17.38
N GLU A 45 -4.77 -5.30 -17.04
CA GLU A 45 -4.45 -4.17 -17.91
C GLU A 45 -3.36 -4.48 -18.94
N THR A 46 -2.19 -4.78 -18.38
CA THR A 46 -0.91 -4.66 -19.08
C THR A 46 -0.21 -6.00 -19.26
N ARG A 47 -0.67 -7.04 -18.56
CA ARG A 47 0.04 -8.32 -18.40
C ARG A 47 1.45 -8.19 -17.84
N HIS A 48 1.76 -7.07 -17.19
CA HIS A 48 3.02 -6.90 -16.49
C HIS A 48 2.99 -7.60 -15.13
N GLU A 49 4.19 -7.95 -14.66
CA GLU A 49 4.35 -8.45 -13.30
C GLU A 49 4.25 -7.27 -12.31
N VAL A 50 3.40 -7.43 -11.31
CA VAL A 50 3.16 -6.43 -10.27
C VAL A 50 3.48 -7.04 -8.91
N VAL A 51 4.28 -6.35 -8.13
CA VAL A 51 4.73 -6.74 -6.79
C VAL A 51 4.19 -5.76 -5.75
N ALA A 52 3.61 -6.29 -4.68
CA ALA A 52 3.17 -5.51 -3.53
C ALA A 52 4.18 -5.68 -2.39
N LEU A 53 4.81 -4.58 -1.99
CA LEU A 53 5.85 -4.53 -0.95
C LEU A 53 5.26 -3.93 0.33
N GLU A 54 5.36 -4.64 1.44
CA GLU A 54 5.08 -4.07 2.78
C GLU A 54 6.17 -3.05 3.13
N VAL A 55 5.79 -1.79 3.29
CA VAL A 55 6.65 -0.68 3.72
C VAL A 55 6.40 -0.39 5.20
N PRO A 56 7.37 -0.71 6.08
CA PRO A 56 7.29 -0.33 7.48
C PRO A 56 7.32 1.20 7.63
N PRO A 57 6.51 1.80 8.52
CA PRO A 57 6.48 3.24 8.73
C PRO A 57 7.80 3.82 9.26
N ALA A 58 8.69 2.98 9.80
CA ALA A 58 10.03 3.37 10.25
C ALA A 58 10.96 3.87 9.13
N LEU A 59 10.59 3.69 7.86
CA LEU A 59 11.31 4.22 6.69
C LEU A 59 10.75 5.54 6.15
N ARG A 60 9.67 6.09 6.74
CA ARG A 60 9.28 7.50 6.50
C ARG A 60 10.31 8.40 7.19
N ARG A 61 11.46 8.60 6.55
CA ARG A 61 12.51 9.50 7.04
C ARG A 61 11.96 10.92 7.16
N ALA A 62 12.37 11.54 8.28
CA ALA A 62 12.08 12.88 8.75
C ALA A 62 12.35 14.01 7.75
#